data_AF-A0A7J6FPE1-F1
#
_entry.id   AF-A0A7J6FPE1-F1
#
_cell.length_a   1.000
_cell.length_b   1.000
_cell.length_c   1.000
_cell.angle_alpha   90.00
_cell.angle_beta   90.00
_cell.angle_gamma   90.00
#
_symmetry.space_group_name_H-M   'P 1'
#
loop_
_entity.id
_entity.type
_entity.pdbx_description
1 polymer ?
#
loop_
_entity_poly.entity_id
_entity_poly.type
_entity_poly.pdbx_seq_one_letter_code
_entity_poly.pdbx_strand_id
1 'polypeptide(L)'
;MKTLIRIIFLVLAIMLMALTIITNADLTATPNQPTTSTEAESEKATKSRFLASRRPLTCDKYPKVCYAKGSAGSDCCKKKCVDLSSDRVNCGRCGKKCKFSELCCKGRNDHVVYSV
;
A
#
# COMPACT_ATOMS: atom_id res chain seq x y z
N MET A 1 16.97 51.49 -0.59
CA MET A 1 17.60 50.19 -0.99
C MET A 1 17.34 49.08 0.02
N LYS A 2 17.90 49.09 1.23
CA LYS A 2 17.75 47.99 2.23
C LYS A 2 16.28 47.63 2.57
N THR A 3 15.39 48.62 2.62
CA THR A 3 13.94 48.44 2.83
C THR A 3 13.23 47.81 1.61
N LEU A 4 13.52 48.29 0.40
CA LEU A 4 13.04 47.72 -0.86
C LEU A 4 13.39 46.22 -0.99
N ILE A 5 14.64 45.85 -0.67
CA ILE A 5 15.08 44.45 -0.70
C ILE A 5 14.23 43.59 0.26
N ARG A 6 13.95 44.06 1.49
CA ARG A 6 13.08 43.37 2.44
C ARG A 6 11.64 43.21 1.91
N ILE A 7 11.08 44.25 1.29
CA ILE A 7 9.74 44.20 0.69
C ILE A 7 9.69 43.16 -0.44
N ILE A 8 10.69 43.13 -1.32
CA ILE A 8 10.77 42.14 -2.42
C ILE A 8 10.81 40.71 -1.88
N PHE A 9 11.64 40.43 -0.86
CA PHE A 9 11.68 39.10 -0.23
C PHE A 9 10.34 38.71 0.42
N LEU A 10 9.65 39.64 1.08
CA LEU A 10 8.33 39.37 1.67
C LEU A 10 7.27 39.04 0.61
N VAL A 11 7.22 39.80 -0.49
CA VAL A 11 6.28 39.54 -1.59
C VAL A 11 6.57 38.20 -2.27
N LEU A 12 7.84 37.87 -2.55
CA LEU A 12 8.23 36.59 -3.14
C LEU A 12 7.85 35.40 -2.25
N ALA A 13 8.05 35.51 -0.93
CA ALA A 13 7.66 34.46 0.02
C ALA A 13 6.15 34.22 0.04
N ILE A 14 5.33 35.28 0.02
CA ILE A 14 3.87 35.18 -0.01
C ILE A 14 3.39 34.51 -1.32
N MET A 15 3.94 34.88 -2.47
CA MET A 15 3.60 34.28 -3.76
C MET A 15 3.94 32.77 -3.82
N LEU A 16 5.08 32.36 -3.24
CA LEU A 16 5.47 30.95 -3.15
C LEU A 16 4.56 30.15 -2.21
N MET A 17 4.06 30.75 -1.13
CA MET A 17 3.10 30.09 -0.22
C MET A 17 1.71 29.94 -0.83
N ALA A 18 1.29 30.85 -1.72
CA ALA A 18 0.00 30.72 -2.42
C ALA A 18 -0.03 29.53 -3.39
N LEU A 19 1.13 29.16 -3.96
CA LEU A 19 1.26 28.05 -4.92
C LEU A 19 1.11 26.64 -4.29
N THR A 20 1.22 26.50 -2.96
CA THR A 20 1.14 25.20 -2.28
C THR A 20 -0.25 24.84 -1.74
N ILE A 21 -1.22 25.76 -1.85
CA ILE A 21 -2.56 25.60 -1.24
C ILE A 21 -3.53 24.79 -2.13
N ILE A 22 -3.19 24.50 -3.39
CA ILE A 22 -3.99 23.61 -4.26
C ILE A 22 -3.70 22.13 -3.87
N THR A 23 -4.25 21.71 -2.74
CA THR A 23 -4.39 20.29 -2.38
C THR A 23 -5.86 19.88 -2.42
N ASN A 24 -6.11 18.67 -2.92
CA ASN A 24 -7.38 18.26 -3.48
C ASN A 24 -8.53 18.22 -2.45
N ALA A 25 -9.67 18.82 -2.79
CA ALA A 25 -10.94 18.53 -2.12
C ALA A 25 -11.53 17.23 -2.69
N ASP A 26 -11.57 16.17 -1.88
CA ASP A 26 -12.27 14.92 -2.21
C ASP A 26 -13.58 14.88 -1.40
N LEU A 27 -14.72 14.89 -2.09
CA LEU A 27 -16.04 14.94 -1.49
C LEU A 27 -16.50 13.54 -1.06
N THR A 28 -16.00 13.06 0.07
CA THR A 28 -16.51 11.84 0.70
C THR A 28 -17.90 12.09 1.29
N ALA A 29 -18.95 11.51 0.70
CA ALA A 29 -20.29 11.50 1.26
C ALA A 29 -21.04 10.18 0.99
N THR A 30 -21.86 9.75 1.97
CA THR A 30 -22.80 8.61 1.96
C THR A 30 -22.19 7.20 2.19
N PRO A 31 -22.93 6.25 2.80
CA PRO A 31 -22.92 6.13 4.26
C PRO A 31 -22.69 4.70 4.80
N ASN A 32 -22.57 4.57 6.13
CA ASN A 32 -22.22 3.33 6.83
C ASN A 32 -23.36 2.30 7.02
N GLN A 33 -22.94 1.03 7.20
CA GLN A 33 -23.66 -0.12 7.81
C GLN A 33 -24.84 -0.75 7.03
N PRO A 34 -25.21 -2.03 7.31
CA PRO A 34 -24.55 -3.12 8.07
C PRO A 34 -24.16 -4.30 7.10
N THR A 35 -23.93 -5.59 7.41
CA THR A 35 -24.07 -6.42 8.64
C THR A 35 -23.09 -7.62 8.63
N THR A 36 -22.91 -8.23 9.80
CA THR A 36 -22.30 -9.54 10.12
C THR A 36 -22.83 -10.78 9.36
N SER A 37 -21.92 -11.68 8.95
CA SER A 37 -22.06 -13.15 8.89
C SER A 37 -20.69 -13.74 8.49
N THR A 38 -20.03 -14.65 9.21
CA THR A 38 -20.41 -15.98 9.73
C THR A 38 -20.78 -16.97 8.62
N GLU A 39 -19.76 -17.74 8.22
CA GLU A 39 -19.73 -19.18 7.85
C GLU A 39 -20.77 -19.85 6.92
N ALA A 40 -20.24 -20.82 6.16
CA ALA A 40 -20.91 -21.97 5.51
C ALA A 40 -21.76 -21.78 4.22
N GLU A 41 -21.18 -22.35 3.15
CA GLU A 41 -21.78 -23.21 2.10
C GLU A 41 -23.09 -22.90 1.34
N SER A 42 -22.94 -22.90 0.01
CA SER A 42 -23.82 -23.54 -1.01
C SER A 42 -25.33 -23.22 -1.05
N GLU A 43 -25.80 -22.59 -2.14
CA GLU A 43 -26.39 -23.32 -3.28
C GLU A 43 -26.87 -22.39 -4.45
N LYS A 44 -26.55 -22.83 -5.67
CA LYS A 44 -27.30 -22.71 -6.95
C LYS A 44 -28.32 -21.55 -7.13
N ALA A 45 -27.88 -20.39 -7.62
CA ALA A 45 -28.79 -19.34 -8.15
C ALA A 45 -28.31 -18.69 -9.47
N THR A 46 -29.23 -18.63 -10.43
CA THR A 46 -29.36 -17.71 -11.59
C THR A 46 -28.12 -17.26 -12.37
N LYS A 47 -28.06 -17.67 -13.65
CA LYS A 47 -27.02 -17.37 -14.66
C LYS A 47 -27.04 -15.91 -15.15
N SER A 48 -26.80 -14.95 -14.26
CA SER A 48 -26.60 -13.55 -14.65
C SER A 48 -25.28 -13.37 -15.39
N ARG A 49 -25.35 -12.89 -16.65
CA ARG A 49 -24.16 -12.63 -17.49
C ARG A 49 -23.33 -11.43 -17.01
N PHE A 50 -23.73 -10.75 -15.93
CA PHE A 50 -22.91 -9.75 -15.23
C PHE A 50 -21.81 -10.33 -14.34
N LEU A 51 -21.84 -11.63 -14.03
CA LEU A 51 -20.69 -12.34 -13.47
C LEU A 51 -19.79 -12.87 -14.59
N ALA A 52 -19.21 -11.94 -15.35
CA ALA A 52 -18.07 -12.26 -16.21
C ALA A 52 -17.01 -12.97 -15.37
N SER A 53 -16.67 -14.20 -15.78
CA SER A 53 -15.91 -15.21 -15.03
C SER A 53 -14.94 -14.61 -14.00
N ARG A 54 -15.35 -14.58 -12.71
CA ARG A 54 -14.49 -14.19 -11.59
C ARG A 54 -13.44 -15.27 -11.32
N ARG A 55 -12.53 -15.44 -12.28
CA ARG A 55 -11.23 -16.08 -12.04
C ARG A 55 -10.56 -15.30 -10.90
N PRO A 56 -10.06 -15.96 -9.85
CA PRO A 56 -9.32 -15.27 -8.80
C PRO A 56 -8.20 -14.42 -9.42
N LEU A 57 -8.19 -13.12 -9.15
CA LEU A 57 -7.15 -12.21 -9.59
C LEU A 57 -5.93 -12.38 -8.69
N THR A 58 -5.25 -13.51 -8.84
CA THR A 58 -4.08 -13.89 -8.05
C THR A 58 -2.80 -13.36 -8.70
N CYS A 59 -1.82 -12.99 -7.87
CA CYS A 59 -0.60 -12.33 -8.33
C CYS A 59 0.33 -13.23 -9.16
N ASP A 60 0.14 -14.56 -9.10
CA ASP A 60 0.86 -15.55 -9.92
C ASP A 60 0.52 -15.43 -11.41
N LYS A 61 -0.69 -14.92 -11.72
CA LYS A 61 -1.16 -14.65 -13.08
C LYS A 61 -1.26 -13.16 -13.40
N TYR A 62 -1.46 -12.32 -12.38
CA TYR A 62 -1.65 -10.88 -12.51
C TYR A 62 -0.78 -10.11 -11.52
N PRO A 63 0.56 -10.09 -11.66
CA PRO A 63 1.47 -9.52 -10.65
C PRO A 63 1.19 -8.04 -10.34
N LYS A 64 0.61 -7.29 -11.30
CA LYS A 64 0.23 -5.89 -11.12
C LYS A 64 -0.75 -5.64 -9.96
N VAL A 65 -1.51 -6.64 -9.49
CA VAL A 65 -2.39 -6.49 -8.33
C VAL A 65 -1.63 -6.14 -7.05
N CYS A 66 -0.35 -6.51 -6.96
CA CYS A 66 0.48 -6.21 -5.80
C CYS A 66 0.95 -4.74 -5.73
N TYR A 67 0.90 -4.00 -6.84
CA TYR A 67 1.15 -2.55 -6.86
C TYR A 67 -0.12 -1.72 -6.65
N ALA A 68 -1.29 -2.35 -6.46
CA ALA A 68 -2.52 -1.63 -6.14
C ALA A 68 -2.42 -0.98 -4.75
N LYS A 69 -2.96 0.24 -4.61
CA LYS A 69 -3.03 0.95 -3.32
C LYS A 69 -3.79 0.09 -2.30
N GLY A 70 -3.18 -0.17 -1.14
CA GLY A 70 -3.74 -1.06 -0.12
C GLY A 70 -3.36 -2.53 -0.26
N SER A 71 -2.54 -2.91 -1.25
CA SER A 71 -1.86 -4.21 -1.25
C SER A 71 -0.95 -4.37 -0.03
N ALA A 72 -0.83 -5.59 0.49
CA ALA A 72 0.07 -5.92 1.61
C ALA A 72 1.57 -5.93 1.23
N GLY A 73 1.90 -5.63 -0.03
CA GLY A 73 3.26 -5.43 -0.52
C GLY A 73 3.37 -5.67 -2.02
N SER A 74 4.56 -5.44 -2.58
CA SER A 74 4.86 -5.52 -4.02
C SER A 74 5.05 -6.93 -4.57
N ASP A 75 5.33 -7.91 -3.71
CA ASP A 75 5.89 -9.19 -4.11
C ASP A 75 4.84 -10.30 -4.07
N CYS A 76 4.89 -11.23 -5.03
CA CYS A 76 3.95 -12.34 -5.07
C CYS A 76 4.50 -13.60 -4.39
N CYS A 77 3.90 -13.98 -3.26
CA CYS A 77 4.19 -15.23 -2.57
C CYS A 77 2.93 -16.09 -2.40
N LYS A 78 2.96 -17.31 -2.93
CA LYS A 78 1.85 -18.28 -2.82
C LYS A 78 0.49 -17.68 -3.20
N LYS A 79 0.43 -16.95 -4.33
CA LYS A 79 -0.75 -16.26 -4.87
C LYS A 79 -1.24 -15.04 -4.06
N LYS A 80 -0.55 -14.66 -2.98
CA LYS A 80 -0.82 -13.47 -2.18
C LYS A 80 0.28 -12.43 -2.39
N CYS A 81 -0.10 -11.15 -2.30
CA CYS A 81 0.87 -10.07 -2.24
C CYS A 81 1.42 -9.93 -0.82
N VAL A 82 2.73 -9.76 -0.70
CA VAL A 82 3.48 -9.56 0.55
C VAL A 82 4.61 -8.55 0.30
N ASP A 83 5.18 -8.01 1.37
CA ASP A 83 6.39 -7.19 1.31
C ASP A 83 7.58 -8.01 1.82
N LEU A 84 8.48 -8.40 0.91
CA LEU A 84 9.68 -9.17 1.27
C LEU A 84 10.67 -8.38 2.13
N SER A 85 10.50 -7.07 2.29
CA SER A 85 11.37 -6.22 3.11
C SER A 85 10.90 -6.06 4.56
N SER A 86 9.65 -6.42 4.89
CA SER A 86 9.09 -6.30 6.25
C SER A 86 8.45 -7.59 6.79
N ASP A 87 7.99 -8.50 5.92
CA ASP A 87 7.32 -9.74 6.33
C ASP A 87 8.30 -10.74 6.97
N ARG A 88 8.16 -10.95 8.28
CA ARG A 88 8.97 -11.85 9.11
C ARG A 88 9.01 -13.31 8.64
N VAL A 89 8.02 -13.77 7.87
CA VAL A 89 7.96 -15.14 7.33
C VAL A 89 8.26 -15.24 5.83
N ASN A 90 8.50 -14.11 5.16
CA ASN A 90 8.92 -14.02 3.76
C ASN A 90 10.17 -13.13 3.57
N CYS A 91 11.04 -13.01 4.58
CA CYS A 91 12.20 -12.13 4.62
C CYS A 91 13.14 -12.29 3.40
N GLY A 92 13.10 -11.37 2.44
CA GLY A 92 13.94 -11.33 1.23
C GLY A 92 13.68 -12.44 0.20
N ARG A 93 12.78 -13.41 0.49
CA ARG A 93 12.19 -14.37 -0.46
C ARG A 93 11.03 -15.12 0.19
N CYS A 94 10.07 -15.56 -0.62
CA CYS A 94 8.91 -16.32 -0.15
C CYS A 94 9.29 -17.51 0.76
N GLY A 95 8.69 -17.59 1.94
CA GLY A 95 8.87 -18.65 2.92
C GLY A 95 10.17 -18.58 3.75
N LYS A 96 11.07 -17.61 3.51
CA LYS A 96 12.26 -17.42 4.35
C LYS A 96 11.85 -16.72 5.65
N LYS A 97 11.81 -17.48 6.74
CA LYS A 97 11.67 -16.91 8.09
C LYS A 97 12.97 -16.26 8.53
N CYS A 98 12.88 -15.09 9.15
CA CYS A 98 14.02 -14.50 9.85
C CYS A 98 14.38 -15.32 11.09
N LYS A 99 15.69 -15.53 11.36
CA LYS A 99 16.17 -16.33 12.52
C LYS A 99 16.08 -15.58 13.86
N PHE A 100 16.08 -14.25 13.83
CA PHE A 100 16.08 -13.39 15.01
C PHE A 100 14.83 -12.49 15.01
N SER A 101 14.47 -11.97 16.18
CA SER A 101 13.28 -11.13 16.40
C SER A 101 13.37 -9.73 15.79
N GLU A 102 14.54 -9.35 15.27
CA GLU A 102 14.73 -8.09 14.56
C GLU A 102 13.87 -7.99 13.29
N LEU A 103 13.66 -6.74 12.87
CA LEU A 103 12.99 -6.39 11.62
C LEU A 103 13.63 -7.12 10.44
N CYS A 104 12.80 -7.50 9.46
CA CYS A 104 13.21 -8.30 8.32
C CYS A 104 14.55 -7.82 7.75
N CYS A 105 15.55 -8.71 7.76
CA CYS A 105 16.98 -8.49 7.51
C CYS A 105 17.31 -7.05 7.07
N LYS A 106 17.76 -6.21 8.02
CA LYS A 106 18.07 -4.77 7.85
C LYS A 106 18.82 -4.49 6.54
N GLY A 107 18.07 -4.18 5.48
CA GLY A 107 18.62 -3.91 4.16
C GLY A 107 19.06 -5.16 3.39
N ARG A 108 19.21 -4.98 2.07
CA ARG A 108 19.76 -6.00 1.17
C ARG A 108 21.16 -6.42 1.62
N ASN A 109 21.41 -7.74 1.58
CA ASN A 109 22.69 -8.43 1.70
C ASN A 109 23.21 -8.67 3.14
N ASP A 110 23.05 -9.91 3.59
CA ASP A 110 24.02 -10.73 4.34
C ASP A 110 24.80 -10.17 5.55
N HIS A 111 24.33 -9.11 6.22
CA HIS A 111 24.86 -8.75 7.55
C HIS A 111 23.78 -8.77 8.64
N VAL A 112 23.75 -9.86 9.40
CA VAL A 112 23.12 -9.91 10.71
C VAL A 112 24.01 -9.11 11.66
N VAL A 113 23.73 -7.81 11.80
CA VAL A 113 24.24 -7.04 12.94
C VAL A 113 23.46 -7.53 14.15
N TYR A 114 24.06 -8.45 14.90
CA TYR A 114 23.60 -8.76 16.25
C TYR A 114 23.64 -7.47 17.07
N SER A 115 22.48 -6.98 17.50
CA SER A 115 22.45 -6.01 18.60
C SER A 115 22.91 -6.69 19.88
N VAL A 116 24.17 -6.44 20.23
CA VAL A 116 24.74 -6.59 21.59
C VAL A 116 24.50 -5.28 22.33
#